data_AF-A0A9Y1FME4-F1
#
_entry.id   AF-A0A9Y1FME4-F1
#
_cell.length_a   1.000
_cell.length_b   1.000
_cell.length_c   1.000
_cell.angle_alpha   90.00
_cell.angle_beta   90.00
_cell.angle_gamma   90.00
#
_symmetry.space_group_name_H-M   'P 1'
#
loop_
_entity.id
_entity.type
_entity.pdbx_description
1 polymer ?
#
loop_
_entity_poly.entity_id
_entity_poly.type
_entity_poly.pdbx_seq_one_letter_code
_entity_poly.pdbx_strand_id
1 'polypeptide(L)'
;MAKVDLKEFNEKQAAKTLDYSQNITTELGKTLDSATVTVKSHLDTLNNNLENLLNTKTEEMVLKIKETLASLSNEIEAIKGDLVAEMVQQKSAVVASTLLKIKDELAIKFTDFTNEEQRRKQELMSEKDIFSQKLDAYYNETIDEFSKKIEEIKTNAEQKVANINSKTLSEFTSLSEQIISILSEHQETFSKSINDIKTKISQELEKNANENTETLNNIENMLKTIIETNSTKIESLYNQTKSTIETQTKNIRETIMGAVDNIVNDTLETANALVSISKGEIDKTKSFIEEMIEKEIESSFGIMEETHLNLEKLAKELMSVSVQLGEDFQTLEAKTTTVKEPDIHTTVITGVDAVEEHIKDILKDIKTKGTLFVPTKRSVPVEILKSLKSSVQITIVTKIDDEMDKDWVNDLQKNTQANVMIRTIREGGTDIPVIYAVERDSSEVLVAIEDETTKEVVGILSNSTEFAKVLSFTILSNYLTGAASRQIR
;
A
#
# COMPACT_ATOMS: atom_id res chain seq x y z
N MET A 1 -7.09 329.44 19.47
CA MET A 1 -7.78 329.11 18.21
C MET A 1 -6.94 328.05 17.51
N ALA A 2 -7.56 326.96 16.99
CA ALA A 2 -6.87 325.83 16.32
C ALA A 2 -5.77 325.13 17.19
N LYS A 3 -5.14 324.02 16.79
CA LYS A 3 -5.42 323.03 15.71
C LYS A 3 -5.17 321.60 16.25
N VAL A 4 -4.80 320.65 15.39
CA VAL A 4 -4.39 319.26 15.71
C VAL A 4 -3.21 318.89 14.80
N ASP A 5 -2.34 317.98 15.24
CA ASP A 5 -1.56 317.11 14.34
C ASP A 5 -1.80 315.63 14.70
N LEU A 6 -2.00 314.79 13.69
CA LEU A 6 -2.22 313.35 13.84
C LEU A 6 -0.91 312.56 13.88
N LYS A 7 0.23 313.14 13.48
CA LYS A 7 1.41 312.33 13.16
C LYS A 7 2.01 311.64 14.39
N GLU A 8 2.06 312.31 15.54
CA GLU A 8 2.62 311.76 16.79
C GLU A 8 1.64 310.80 17.50
N PHE A 9 0.34 310.88 17.19
CA PHE A 9 -0.66 309.90 17.65
C PHE A 9 -0.36 308.49 17.09
N ASN A 10 0.18 308.39 15.88
CA ASN A 10 0.46 307.11 15.23
C ASN A 10 1.66 306.35 15.82
N GLU A 11 2.62 307.04 16.45
CA GLU A 11 3.82 306.38 17.00
C GLU A 11 3.61 305.80 18.40
N LYS A 12 2.70 306.40 19.19
CA LYS A 12 2.18 305.78 20.41
C LYS A 12 1.48 304.43 20.18
N GLN A 13 1.11 304.08 18.93
CA GLN A 13 0.56 302.77 18.58
C GLN A 13 1.60 301.77 18.04
N ALA A 14 2.53 302.21 17.19
CA ALA A 14 3.54 301.31 16.61
C ALA A 14 4.44 300.66 17.69
N ALA A 15 4.95 301.45 18.64
CA ALA A 15 5.85 300.96 19.69
C ALA A 15 5.15 299.97 20.65
N LYS A 16 3.91 300.27 21.06
CA LYS A 16 3.12 299.40 21.93
C LYS A 16 2.84 298.02 21.33
N THR A 17 2.72 297.95 20.00
CA THR A 17 2.43 296.70 19.30
C THR A 17 3.65 295.79 19.22
N LEU A 18 4.87 296.35 19.23
CA LEU A 18 6.11 295.58 19.12
C LEU A 18 6.57 294.97 20.46
N ASP A 19 6.48 295.73 21.55
CA ASP A 19 6.98 295.30 22.86
C ASP A 19 6.13 294.16 23.47
N TYR A 20 4.81 294.19 23.22
CA TYR A 20 3.89 293.11 23.64
C TYR A 20 4.15 291.79 22.91
N SER A 21 4.69 291.85 21.68
CA SER A 21 5.04 290.68 20.86
C SER A 21 6.26 289.92 21.42
N GLN A 22 7.29 290.64 21.88
CA GLN A 22 8.53 290.02 22.35
C GLN A 22 8.37 289.25 23.67
N ASN A 23 7.53 289.74 24.60
CA ASN A 23 7.30 289.05 25.88
C ASN A 23 6.56 287.72 25.72
N ILE A 24 5.49 287.67 24.92
CA ILE A 24 4.71 286.43 24.68
C ILE A 24 5.59 285.32 24.08
N THR A 25 6.51 285.71 23.17
CA THR A 25 7.43 284.77 22.52
C THR A 25 8.39 284.10 23.53
N THR A 26 8.80 284.83 24.58
CA THR A 26 9.71 284.31 25.62
C THR A 26 9.03 283.28 26.52
N GLU A 27 7.78 283.52 26.89
CA GLU A 27 7.03 282.65 27.80
C GLU A 27 6.53 281.36 27.12
N LEU A 28 6.24 281.41 25.81
CA LEU A 28 6.02 280.22 24.98
C LEU A 28 7.26 279.31 24.93
N GLY A 29 8.46 279.89 24.87
CA GLY A 29 9.72 279.13 24.89
C GLY A 29 9.87 278.27 26.14
N LYS A 30 9.74 278.87 27.34
CA LYS A 30 9.87 278.14 28.62
C LYS A 30 8.85 277.02 28.78
N THR A 31 7.64 277.19 28.24
CA THR A 31 6.56 276.19 28.38
C THR A 31 6.88 274.92 27.59
N LEU A 32 7.58 275.04 26.45
CA LEU A 32 7.91 273.91 25.58
C LEU A 32 9.00 272.98 26.18
N ASP A 33 10.01 273.56 26.84
CA ASP A 33 11.07 272.77 27.50
C ASP A 33 10.52 271.90 28.64
N SER A 34 9.58 272.44 29.42
CA SER A 34 8.94 271.69 30.52
C SER A 34 8.14 270.46 30.06
N ALA A 35 7.56 270.50 28.86
CA ALA A 35 6.83 269.36 28.30
C ALA A 35 7.77 268.21 27.92
N THR A 36 8.95 268.54 27.37
CA THR A 36 9.91 267.56 26.83
C THR A 36 10.52 266.67 27.93
N VAL A 37 10.83 267.23 29.10
CA VAL A 37 11.41 266.48 30.24
C VAL A 37 10.41 265.43 30.78
N THR A 38 9.13 265.77 30.86
CA THR A 38 8.09 264.95 31.50
C THR A 38 7.78 263.66 30.73
N VAL A 39 7.86 263.69 29.40
CA VAL A 39 7.61 262.51 28.56
C VAL A 39 8.75 261.48 28.71
N LYS A 40 10.00 261.94 28.82
CA LYS A 40 11.17 261.05 28.88
C LYS A 40 11.19 260.17 30.14
N SER A 41 10.83 260.74 31.29
CA SER A 41 10.77 260.01 32.58
C SER A 41 9.79 258.83 32.61
N HIS A 42 8.71 258.88 31.83
CA HIS A 42 7.70 257.81 31.81
C HIS A 42 8.16 256.59 31.00
N LEU A 43 9.00 256.80 29.98
CA LEU A 43 9.56 255.72 29.15
C LEU A 43 10.53 254.83 29.94
N ASP A 44 11.42 255.43 30.73
CA ASP A 44 12.40 254.68 31.54
C ASP A 44 11.71 253.77 32.59
N THR A 45 10.57 254.22 33.13
CA THR A 45 9.78 253.46 34.14
C THR A 45 9.12 252.21 33.55
N LEU A 46 8.74 252.23 32.26
CA LEU A 46 8.12 251.07 31.60
C LEU A 46 9.13 249.94 31.35
N ASN A 47 10.38 250.29 31.04
CA ASN A 47 11.43 249.34 30.68
C ASN A 47 11.80 248.39 31.85
N ASN A 48 11.99 248.94 33.05
CA ASN A 48 12.42 248.15 34.23
C ASN A 48 11.38 247.11 34.69
N ASN A 49 10.09 247.33 34.42
CA ASN A 49 9.03 246.39 34.82
C ASN A 49 8.97 245.14 33.92
N LEU A 50 9.48 245.23 32.69
CA LEU A 50 9.55 244.10 31.74
C LEU A 50 10.67 243.11 32.11
N GLU A 51 11.80 243.63 32.61
CA GLU A 51 12.99 242.82 32.94
C GLU A 51 12.75 241.91 34.17
N ASN A 52 12.08 242.41 35.21
CA ASN A 52 11.76 241.62 36.41
C ASN A 52 10.80 240.45 36.17
N LEU A 53 9.87 240.58 35.20
CA LEU A 53 8.94 239.50 34.86
C LEU A 53 9.65 238.32 34.17
N LEU A 54 10.70 238.61 33.39
CA LEU A 54 11.44 237.61 32.63
C LEU A 54 12.28 236.68 33.52
N ASN A 55 12.97 237.24 34.51
CA ASN A 55 13.81 236.47 35.45
C ASN A 55 12.95 235.49 36.28
N THR A 56 11.84 235.97 36.83
CA THR A 56 10.96 235.17 37.72
C THR A 56 10.46 233.88 37.05
N LYS A 57 10.14 233.92 35.74
CA LYS A 57 9.65 232.72 35.04
C LYS A 57 10.74 231.70 34.67
N THR A 58 12.01 232.12 34.65
CA THR A 58 13.12 231.23 34.32
C THR A 58 13.43 230.27 35.49
N GLU A 59 13.37 230.76 36.74
CA GLU A 59 13.66 229.97 37.94
C GLU A 59 12.63 228.86 38.20
N GLU A 60 11.33 229.14 38.04
CA GLU A 60 10.27 228.12 38.18
C GLU A 60 10.44 226.94 37.21
N MET A 61 10.96 227.19 36.01
CA MET A 61 11.10 226.17 34.98
C MET A 61 12.24 225.19 35.28
N VAL A 62 13.32 225.67 35.91
CA VAL A 62 14.46 224.84 36.35
C VAL A 62 14.07 223.87 37.46
N LEU A 63 13.16 224.26 38.36
CA LEU A 63 12.76 223.43 39.50
C LEU A 63 12.02 222.15 39.06
N LYS A 64 11.04 222.27 38.15
CA LYS A 64 10.25 221.13 37.63
C LYS A 64 11.10 220.07 36.91
N ILE A 65 12.20 220.47 36.28
CA ILE A 65 13.11 219.54 35.59
C ILE A 65 13.83 218.63 36.59
N LYS A 66 14.22 219.14 37.76
CA LYS A 66 14.89 218.35 38.81
C LYS A 66 13.97 217.26 39.40
N GLU A 67 12.71 217.60 39.66
CA GLU A 67 11.75 216.64 40.24
C GLU A 67 11.45 215.48 39.27
N THR A 68 11.31 215.79 37.98
CA THR A 68 11.05 214.78 36.93
C THR A 68 12.20 213.76 36.81
N LEU A 69 13.45 214.22 36.93
CA LEU A 69 14.64 213.38 36.85
C LEU A 69 14.78 212.38 38.02
N ALA A 70 14.33 212.77 39.22
CA ALA A 70 14.34 211.89 40.39
C ALA A 70 13.34 210.73 40.27
N SER A 71 12.16 210.98 39.68
CA SER A 71 11.13 209.95 39.46
C SER A 71 11.63 208.84 38.54
N LEU A 72 12.29 209.20 37.43
CA LEU A 72 12.78 208.25 36.42
C LEU A 72 13.81 207.26 37.00
N SER A 73 14.63 207.71 37.95
CA SER A 73 15.68 206.87 38.53
C SER A 73 15.13 205.73 39.40
N ASN A 74 13.94 205.89 39.98
CA ASN A 74 13.34 204.87 40.85
C ASN A 74 12.64 203.76 40.05
N GLU A 75 12.04 204.09 38.90
CA GLU A 75 11.43 203.08 38.02
C GLU A 75 12.47 202.12 37.41
N ILE A 76 13.69 202.60 37.14
CA ILE A 76 14.77 201.79 36.55
C ILE A 76 15.26 200.67 37.48
N GLU A 77 15.39 200.91 38.80
CA GLU A 77 15.78 199.83 39.74
C GLU A 77 14.65 198.82 39.97
N ALA A 78 13.37 199.23 39.91
CA ALA A 78 12.24 198.31 40.01
C ALA A 78 12.25 197.28 38.85
N ILE A 79 12.36 197.76 37.61
CA ILE A 79 12.42 196.93 36.39
C ILE A 79 13.59 195.92 36.45
N LYS A 80 14.71 196.32 37.03
CA LYS A 80 15.92 195.50 37.19
C LYS A 80 15.73 194.37 38.22
N GLY A 81 14.92 194.58 39.26
CA GLY A 81 14.56 193.56 40.24
C GLY A 81 13.70 192.45 39.64
N ASP A 82 12.63 192.82 38.95
CA ASP A 82 11.64 191.88 38.39
C ASP A 82 12.27 190.96 37.33
N LEU A 83 13.13 191.52 36.46
CA LEU A 83 13.80 190.76 35.38
C LEU A 83 14.68 189.61 35.93
N VAL A 84 15.34 189.82 37.07
CA VAL A 84 16.20 188.81 37.70
C VAL A 84 15.37 187.68 38.33
N ALA A 85 14.24 188.02 38.96
CA ALA A 85 13.35 187.02 39.55
C ALA A 85 12.76 186.09 38.47
N GLU A 86 12.28 186.65 37.36
CA GLU A 86 11.67 185.87 36.28
C GLU A 86 12.67 184.94 35.57
N MET A 87 13.92 185.40 35.34
CA MET A 87 14.98 184.54 34.77
C MET A 87 15.32 183.33 35.66
N VAL A 88 15.34 183.50 36.99
CA VAL A 88 15.59 182.38 37.93
C VAL A 88 14.42 181.38 37.89
N GLN A 89 13.19 181.87 37.85
CA GLN A 89 11.99 181.03 37.84
C GLN A 89 11.88 180.20 36.55
N GLN A 90 12.06 180.82 35.38
CA GLN A 90 12.05 180.12 34.09
C GLN A 90 13.12 179.01 34.00
N LYS A 91 14.36 179.28 34.46
CA LYS A 91 15.44 178.28 34.47
C LYS A 91 15.07 177.03 35.29
N SER A 92 14.39 177.20 36.42
CA SER A 92 14.00 176.08 37.29
C SER A 92 12.90 175.20 36.65
N ALA A 93 11.90 175.83 36.03
CA ALA A 93 10.77 175.15 35.43
C ALA A 93 11.15 174.35 34.17
N VAL A 94 11.99 174.92 33.30
CA VAL A 94 12.44 174.26 32.06
C VAL A 94 13.23 172.99 32.40
N VAL A 95 14.23 173.07 33.29
CA VAL A 95 15.06 171.93 33.70
C VAL A 95 14.22 170.81 34.33
N ALA A 96 13.28 171.15 35.24
CA ALA A 96 12.42 170.16 35.87
C ALA A 96 11.50 169.43 34.86
N SER A 97 10.90 170.16 33.92
CA SER A 97 10.01 169.56 32.91
C SER A 97 10.75 168.66 31.92
N THR A 98 11.98 169.01 31.54
CA THR A 98 12.82 168.19 30.64
C THR A 98 13.26 166.90 31.33
N LEU A 99 13.64 166.95 32.61
CA LEU A 99 14.01 165.76 33.40
C LEU A 99 12.84 164.78 33.57
N LEU A 100 11.61 165.29 33.80
CA LEU A 100 10.41 164.47 33.86
C LEU A 100 10.13 163.78 32.50
N LYS A 101 10.15 164.53 31.39
CA LYS A 101 9.94 163.93 30.05
C LYS A 101 10.96 162.83 29.72
N ILE A 102 12.25 163.05 30.02
CA ILE A 102 13.29 162.03 29.80
C ILE A 102 13.04 160.78 30.65
N LYS A 103 12.63 160.95 31.92
CA LYS A 103 12.29 159.83 32.80
C LYS A 103 11.09 159.03 32.28
N ASP A 104 10.03 159.72 31.84
CA ASP A 104 8.81 159.08 31.36
C ASP A 104 9.03 158.38 30.01
N GLU A 105 9.79 158.98 29.08
CA GLU A 105 10.20 158.33 27.83
C GLU A 105 11.08 157.09 28.07
N LEU A 106 11.98 157.12 29.05
CA LEU A 106 12.79 155.96 29.42
C LEU A 106 11.94 154.86 30.06
N ALA A 107 10.97 155.22 30.91
CA ALA A 107 10.05 154.26 31.52
C ALA A 107 9.16 153.57 30.46
N ILE A 108 8.66 154.32 29.47
CA ILE A 108 7.91 153.78 28.33
C ILE A 108 8.81 152.85 27.51
N LYS A 109 9.98 153.31 27.05
CA LYS A 109 10.90 152.48 26.25
C LYS A 109 11.37 151.21 26.96
N PHE A 110 11.57 151.25 28.28
CA PHE A 110 11.92 150.08 29.07
C PHE A 110 10.75 149.10 29.21
N THR A 111 9.51 149.62 29.32
CA THR A 111 8.29 148.81 29.33
C THR A 111 8.06 148.15 27.97
N ASP A 112 8.20 148.90 26.87
CA ASP A 112 8.09 148.39 25.50
C ASP A 112 9.14 147.30 25.21
N PHE A 113 10.40 147.53 25.61
CA PHE A 113 11.46 146.53 25.49
C PHE A 113 11.16 145.26 26.30
N THR A 114 10.65 145.40 27.53
CA THR A 114 10.28 144.25 28.39
C THR A 114 9.11 143.46 27.80
N ASN A 115 8.11 144.15 27.24
CA ASN A 115 6.96 143.54 26.57
C ASN A 115 7.40 142.82 25.29
N GLU A 116 8.31 143.38 24.50
CA GLU A 116 8.82 142.76 23.28
C GLU A 116 9.68 141.52 23.58
N GLU A 117 10.51 141.55 24.63
CA GLU A 117 11.22 140.34 25.10
C GLU A 117 10.25 139.26 25.60
N GLN A 118 9.19 139.63 26.33
CA GLN A 118 8.15 138.67 26.73
C GLN A 118 7.41 138.10 25.51
N ARG A 119 7.11 138.93 24.50
CA ARG A 119 6.47 138.51 23.25
C ARG A 119 7.35 137.53 22.47
N ARG A 120 8.63 137.86 22.24
CA ARG A 120 9.60 136.95 21.60
C ARG A 120 9.77 135.65 22.36
N LYS A 121 9.75 135.68 23.70
CA LYS A 121 9.79 134.47 24.53
C LYS A 121 8.54 133.60 24.39
N GLN A 122 7.36 134.20 24.27
CA GLN A 122 6.11 133.47 24.01
C GLN A 122 6.09 132.90 22.58
N GLU A 123 6.57 133.65 21.59
CA GLU A 123 6.71 133.20 20.20
C GLU A 123 7.67 132.01 20.11
N LEU A 124 8.86 132.08 20.73
CA LEU A 124 9.82 130.97 20.81
C LEU A 124 9.27 129.72 21.53
N MET A 125 8.46 129.91 22.58
CA MET A 125 7.78 128.79 23.25
C MET A 125 6.74 128.15 22.33
N SER A 126 5.94 128.95 21.63
CA SER A 126 4.95 128.48 20.66
C SER A 126 5.61 127.74 19.48
N GLU A 127 6.70 128.28 18.93
CA GLU A 127 7.49 127.62 17.87
C GLU A 127 8.07 126.29 18.34
N LYS A 128 8.59 126.23 19.58
CA LYS A 128 9.07 124.99 20.20
C LYS A 128 7.96 123.96 20.36
N ASP A 129 6.78 124.37 20.82
CA ASP A 129 5.65 123.46 21.02
C ASP A 129 5.10 122.95 19.68
N ILE A 130 5.02 123.82 18.65
CA ILE A 130 4.68 123.42 17.27
C ILE A 130 5.73 122.47 16.69
N PHE A 131 7.02 122.70 16.96
CA PHE A 131 8.08 121.79 16.53
C PHE A 131 7.98 120.42 17.22
N SER A 132 7.70 120.39 18.53
CA SER A 132 7.47 119.15 19.28
C SER A 132 6.27 118.39 18.71
N GLN A 133 5.13 119.05 18.51
CA GLN A 133 3.93 118.43 17.93
C GLN A 133 4.18 117.88 16.52
N LYS A 134 4.96 118.57 15.68
CA LYS A 134 5.37 118.05 14.36
C LYS A 134 6.29 116.85 14.47
N LEU A 135 7.21 116.85 15.43
CA LEU A 135 8.12 115.73 15.68
C LEU A 135 7.35 114.50 16.19
N ASP A 136 6.43 114.68 17.13
CA ASP A 136 5.56 113.64 17.67
C ASP A 136 4.63 113.08 16.58
N ALA A 137 4.03 113.93 15.75
CA ALA A 137 3.21 113.52 14.62
C ALA A 137 4.01 112.69 13.60
N TYR A 138 5.20 113.16 13.20
CA TYR A 138 6.08 112.44 12.27
C TYR A 138 6.59 111.11 12.84
N TYR A 139 6.89 111.06 14.15
CA TYR A 139 7.29 109.85 14.85
C TYR A 139 6.16 108.81 14.89
N ASN A 140 4.95 109.23 15.22
CA ASN A 140 3.77 108.35 15.24
C ASN A 140 3.37 107.88 13.84
N GLU A 141 3.37 108.76 12.83
CA GLU A 141 3.12 108.39 11.43
C GLU A 141 4.14 107.35 10.92
N THR A 142 5.42 107.53 11.28
CA THR A 142 6.49 106.56 10.97
C THR A 142 6.26 105.22 11.68
N ILE A 143 5.83 105.22 12.95
CA ILE A 143 5.51 104.00 13.70
C ILE A 143 4.29 103.29 13.10
N ASP A 144 3.24 104.01 12.72
CA ASP A 144 2.05 103.42 12.09
C ASP A 144 2.38 102.82 10.71
N GLU A 145 3.22 103.50 9.91
CA GLU A 145 3.67 102.94 8.62
C GLU A 145 4.51 101.67 8.80
N PHE A 146 5.43 101.65 9.77
CA PHE A 146 6.19 100.44 10.11
C PHE A 146 5.29 99.32 10.65
N SER A 147 4.34 99.64 11.53
CA SER A 147 3.41 98.67 12.12
C SER A 147 2.53 98.03 11.04
N LYS A 148 2.03 98.85 10.10
CA LYS A 148 1.29 98.37 8.94
C LYS A 148 2.14 97.46 8.04
N LYS A 149 3.39 97.83 7.75
CA LYS A 149 4.33 96.99 7.00
C LYS A 149 4.61 95.65 7.69
N ILE A 150 4.75 95.64 9.02
CA ILE A 150 4.94 94.42 9.80
C ILE A 150 3.70 93.50 9.68
N GLU A 151 2.50 94.05 9.79
CA GLU A 151 1.27 93.27 9.67
C GLU A 151 1.01 92.78 8.23
N GLU A 152 1.36 93.57 7.21
CA GLU A 152 1.38 93.13 5.81
C GLU A 152 2.39 91.99 5.57
N ILE A 153 3.59 92.06 6.14
CA ILE A 153 4.60 91.00 6.06
C ILE A 153 4.09 89.72 6.76
N LYS A 154 3.51 89.85 7.95
CA LYS A 154 2.92 88.75 8.71
C LYS A 154 1.77 88.08 7.94
N THR A 155 0.81 88.86 7.44
CA THR A 155 -0.32 88.35 6.64
C THR A 155 0.16 87.60 5.39
N ASN A 156 1.17 88.13 4.68
CA ASN A 156 1.78 87.47 3.53
C ASN A 156 2.53 86.18 3.92
N ALA A 157 3.16 86.14 5.10
CA ALA A 157 3.81 84.94 5.61
C ALA A 157 2.80 83.86 5.99
N GLU A 158 1.71 84.22 6.69
CA GLU A 158 0.61 83.33 7.05
C GLU A 158 -0.07 82.74 5.80
N GLN A 159 -0.35 83.55 4.78
CA GLN A 159 -0.87 83.05 3.49
C GLN A 159 0.11 82.11 2.78
N LYS A 160 1.41 82.43 2.77
CA LYS A 160 2.43 81.54 2.18
C LYS A 160 2.50 80.20 2.91
N VAL A 161 2.48 80.21 4.25
CA VAL A 161 2.46 78.98 5.06
C VAL A 161 1.19 78.18 4.81
N ALA A 162 0.02 78.82 4.78
CA ALA A 162 -1.25 78.16 4.47
C ALA A 162 -1.26 77.52 3.07
N ASN A 163 -0.73 78.22 2.05
CA ASN A 163 -0.62 77.72 0.68
C ASN A 163 0.41 76.58 0.54
N ILE A 164 1.52 76.62 1.27
CA ILE A 164 2.47 75.49 1.34
C ILE A 164 1.80 74.29 1.98
N ASN A 165 1.07 74.49 3.07
CA ASN A 165 0.44 73.40 3.83
C ASN A 165 -0.70 72.74 3.03
N SER A 166 -1.55 73.54 2.35
CA SER A 166 -2.62 73.00 1.49
C SER A 166 -2.07 72.28 0.26
N LYS A 167 -1.00 72.79 -0.37
CA LYS A 167 -0.31 72.12 -1.47
C LYS A 167 0.34 70.81 -1.03
N THR A 168 1.06 70.82 0.09
CA THR A 168 1.71 69.60 0.62
C THR A 168 0.66 68.54 0.97
N LEU A 169 -0.47 68.95 1.56
CA LEU A 169 -1.57 68.03 1.88
C LEU A 169 -2.25 67.46 0.62
N SER A 170 -2.43 68.26 -0.44
CA SER A 170 -3.01 67.76 -1.70
C SER A 170 -2.06 66.82 -2.44
N GLU A 171 -0.76 67.13 -2.49
CA GLU A 171 0.28 66.26 -3.06
C GLU A 171 0.38 64.93 -2.29
N PHE A 172 0.34 64.97 -0.95
CA PHE A 172 0.35 63.76 -0.11
C PHE A 172 -0.93 62.92 -0.28
N THR A 173 -2.09 63.57 -0.39
CA THR A 173 -3.38 62.88 -0.62
C THR A 173 -3.37 62.20 -1.99
N SER A 174 -2.97 62.90 -3.06
CA SER A 174 -2.87 62.32 -4.40
C SER A 174 -1.86 61.16 -4.48
N LEU A 175 -0.73 61.26 -3.77
CA LEU A 175 0.23 60.16 -3.67
C LEU A 175 -0.37 58.95 -2.93
N SER A 176 -1.10 59.19 -1.84
CA SER A 176 -1.81 58.13 -1.11
C SER A 176 -2.87 57.43 -1.97
N GLU A 177 -3.66 58.19 -2.73
CA GLU A 177 -4.66 57.66 -3.66
C GLU A 177 -4.01 56.81 -4.78
N GLN A 178 -2.89 57.27 -5.34
CA GLN A 178 -2.12 56.50 -6.33
C GLN A 178 -1.59 55.19 -5.75
N ILE A 179 -1.04 55.22 -4.52
CA ILE A 179 -0.56 54.02 -3.83
C ILE A 179 -1.71 53.03 -3.58
N ILE A 180 -2.87 53.51 -3.12
CA ILE A 180 -4.07 52.68 -2.90
C ILE A 180 -4.55 52.06 -4.22
N SER A 181 -4.56 52.81 -5.33
CA SER A 181 -4.93 52.30 -6.65
C SER A 181 -3.99 51.19 -7.13
N ILE A 182 -2.67 51.40 -7.04
CA ILE A 182 -1.65 50.41 -7.43
C ILE A 182 -1.76 49.14 -6.57
N LEU A 183 -1.96 49.28 -5.26
CA LEU A 183 -2.16 48.14 -4.36
C LEU A 183 -3.44 47.35 -4.71
N SER A 184 -4.52 48.05 -5.08
CA SER A 184 -5.79 47.43 -5.48
C SER A 184 -5.65 46.66 -6.80
N GLU A 185 -4.98 47.25 -7.80
CA GLU A 185 -4.70 46.62 -9.09
C GLU A 185 -3.80 45.38 -8.94
N HIS A 186 -2.77 45.46 -8.09
CA HIS A 186 -1.96 44.28 -7.75
C HIS A 186 -2.77 43.20 -7.01
N GLN A 187 -3.64 43.58 -6.07
CA GLN A 187 -4.50 42.63 -5.37
C GLN A 187 -5.46 41.91 -6.33
N GLU A 188 -6.06 42.62 -7.28
CA GLU A 188 -6.91 42.04 -8.31
C GLU A 188 -6.11 41.10 -9.24
N THR A 189 -4.93 41.53 -9.68
CA THR A 189 -4.03 40.74 -10.54
C THR A 189 -3.56 39.45 -9.87
N PHE A 190 -3.22 39.50 -8.57
CA PHE A 190 -2.91 38.31 -7.77
C PHE A 190 -4.13 37.40 -7.61
N SER A 191 -5.31 37.96 -7.32
CA SER A 191 -6.55 37.20 -7.15
C SER A 191 -6.94 36.46 -8.43
N LYS A 192 -6.80 37.12 -9.58
CA LYS A 192 -6.98 36.51 -10.90
C LYS A 192 -5.97 35.39 -11.15
N SER A 193 -4.69 35.64 -10.87
CA SER A 193 -3.62 34.64 -11.05
C SER A 193 -3.84 33.39 -10.18
N ILE A 194 -4.30 33.55 -8.93
CA ILE A 194 -4.68 32.44 -8.05
C ILE A 194 -5.85 31.64 -8.64
N ASN A 195 -6.87 32.30 -9.17
CA ASN A 195 -8.02 31.63 -9.79
C ASN A 195 -7.63 30.91 -11.09
N ASP A 196 -6.76 31.49 -11.91
CA ASP A 196 -6.24 30.86 -13.14
C ASP A 196 -5.41 29.60 -12.81
N ILE A 197 -4.55 29.66 -11.78
CA ILE A 197 -3.79 28.50 -11.27
C ILE A 197 -4.74 27.42 -10.75
N LYS A 198 -5.72 27.80 -9.91
CA LYS A 198 -6.71 26.87 -9.35
C LYS A 198 -7.51 26.18 -10.45
N THR A 199 -7.92 26.92 -11.47
CA THR A 199 -8.67 26.37 -12.61
C THR A 199 -7.84 25.37 -13.41
N LYS A 200 -6.58 25.70 -13.72
CA LYS A 200 -5.65 24.78 -14.41
C LYS A 200 -5.38 23.50 -13.60
N ILE A 201 -5.19 23.62 -12.28
CA ILE A 201 -4.99 22.45 -11.41
C ILE A 201 -6.24 21.55 -11.42
N SER A 202 -7.45 22.12 -11.30
CA SER A 202 -8.69 21.33 -11.39
C SER A 202 -8.83 20.61 -12.74
N GLN A 203 -8.55 21.29 -13.85
CA GLN A 203 -8.62 20.72 -15.20
C GLN A 203 -7.62 19.56 -15.40
N GLU A 204 -6.38 19.71 -14.94
CA GLU A 204 -5.37 18.66 -15.07
C GLU A 204 -5.68 17.46 -14.15
N LEU A 205 -6.25 17.69 -12.96
CA LEU A 205 -6.72 16.62 -12.07
C LEU A 205 -7.90 15.84 -12.69
N GLU A 206 -8.88 16.54 -13.27
CA GLU A 206 -10.03 15.92 -13.93
C GLU A 206 -9.62 15.12 -15.18
N LYS A 207 -8.72 15.67 -16.00
CA LYS A 207 -8.10 14.97 -17.12
C LYS A 207 -7.38 13.69 -16.68
N ASN A 208 -6.50 13.76 -15.68
CA ASN A 208 -5.79 12.59 -15.16
C ASN A 208 -6.74 11.55 -14.54
N ALA A 209 -7.85 11.97 -13.92
CA ALA A 209 -8.87 11.04 -13.41
C ALA A 209 -9.59 10.30 -14.55
N ASN A 210 -9.88 10.99 -15.65
CA ASN A 210 -10.48 10.39 -16.84
C ASN A 210 -9.51 9.42 -17.55
N GLU A 211 -8.25 9.80 -17.76
CA GLU A 211 -7.21 8.94 -18.35
C GLU A 211 -6.96 7.66 -17.52
N ASN A 212 -6.95 7.77 -16.18
CA ASN A 212 -6.87 6.61 -15.29
C ASN A 212 -8.12 5.72 -15.38
N THR A 213 -9.31 6.31 -15.52
CA THR A 213 -10.57 5.56 -15.67
C THR A 213 -10.60 4.79 -17.00
N GLU A 214 -10.17 5.42 -18.10
CA GLU A 214 -10.03 4.76 -19.41
C GLU A 214 -8.98 3.63 -19.36
N THR A 215 -7.86 3.84 -18.68
CA THR A 215 -6.83 2.82 -18.47
C THR A 215 -7.36 1.61 -17.69
N LEU A 216 -8.14 1.85 -16.62
CA LEU A 216 -8.78 0.79 -15.84
C LEU A 216 -9.81 0.01 -16.67
N ASN A 217 -10.65 0.69 -17.46
CA ASN A 217 -11.62 0.05 -18.35
C ASN A 217 -10.92 -0.82 -19.42
N ASN A 218 -9.78 -0.35 -19.96
CA ASN A 218 -8.97 -1.12 -20.91
C ASN A 218 -8.38 -2.39 -20.25
N ILE A 219 -7.89 -2.29 -19.00
CA ILE A 219 -7.41 -3.45 -18.24
C ILE A 219 -8.56 -4.45 -17.97
N GLU A 220 -9.75 -3.98 -17.59
CA GLU A 220 -10.91 -4.84 -17.36
C GLU A 220 -11.31 -5.59 -18.65
N ASN A 221 -11.33 -4.90 -19.79
CA ASN A 221 -11.62 -5.50 -21.08
C ASN A 221 -10.56 -6.54 -21.48
N MET A 222 -9.27 -6.25 -21.29
CA MET A 222 -8.20 -7.24 -21.52
C MET A 222 -8.36 -8.47 -20.63
N LEU A 223 -8.73 -8.30 -19.35
CA LEU A 223 -8.98 -9.42 -18.44
C LEU A 223 -10.18 -10.27 -18.89
N LYS A 224 -11.28 -9.66 -19.33
CA LYS A 224 -12.43 -10.38 -19.92
C LYS A 224 -12.01 -11.20 -21.14
N THR A 225 -11.29 -10.61 -22.09
CA THR A 225 -10.79 -11.32 -23.27
C THR A 225 -9.85 -12.48 -22.92
N ILE A 226 -8.98 -12.33 -21.91
CA ILE A 226 -8.13 -13.42 -21.40
C ILE A 226 -8.97 -14.55 -20.79
N ILE A 227 -10.00 -14.21 -19.99
CA ILE A 227 -10.92 -15.19 -19.38
C ILE A 227 -11.69 -15.97 -20.46
N GLU A 228 -12.27 -15.28 -21.46
CA GLU A 228 -12.99 -15.90 -22.57
C GLU A 228 -12.08 -16.80 -23.43
N THR A 229 -10.89 -16.31 -23.77
CA THR A 229 -9.88 -17.06 -24.55
C THR A 229 -9.45 -18.33 -23.81
N ASN A 230 -9.15 -18.23 -22.51
CA ASN A 230 -8.76 -19.37 -21.70
C ASN A 230 -9.92 -20.36 -21.49
N SER A 231 -11.15 -19.87 -21.29
CA SER A 231 -12.34 -20.72 -21.16
C SER A 231 -12.57 -21.55 -22.43
N THR A 232 -12.54 -20.90 -23.60
CA THR A 232 -12.63 -21.55 -24.91
C THR A 232 -11.51 -22.58 -25.11
N LYS A 233 -10.28 -22.27 -24.69
CA LYS A 233 -9.13 -23.17 -24.80
C LYS A 233 -9.22 -24.37 -23.85
N ILE A 234 -9.70 -24.18 -22.63
CA ILE A 234 -9.96 -25.25 -21.66
C ILE A 234 -11.05 -26.19 -22.20
N GLU A 235 -12.14 -25.65 -22.72
CA GLU A 235 -13.22 -26.44 -23.31
C GLU A 235 -12.76 -27.20 -24.56
N SER A 236 -11.94 -26.59 -25.41
CA SER A 236 -11.31 -27.26 -26.55
C SER A 236 -10.41 -28.43 -26.12
N LEU A 237 -9.53 -28.22 -25.13
CA LEU A 237 -8.66 -29.27 -24.58
C LEU A 237 -9.45 -30.39 -23.89
N TYR A 238 -10.51 -30.05 -23.16
CA TYR A 238 -11.42 -31.02 -22.56
C TYR A 238 -12.09 -31.90 -23.62
N ASN A 239 -12.63 -31.29 -24.69
CA ASN A 239 -13.27 -32.02 -25.78
C ASN A 239 -12.27 -32.89 -26.58
N GLN A 240 -11.04 -32.41 -26.81
CA GLN A 240 -9.96 -33.21 -27.40
C GLN A 240 -9.58 -34.41 -26.52
N THR A 241 -9.45 -34.18 -25.21
CA THR A 241 -9.12 -35.24 -24.23
C THR A 241 -10.23 -36.29 -24.17
N LYS A 242 -11.49 -35.84 -24.09
CA LYS A 242 -12.68 -36.71 -24.14
C LYS A 242 -12.70 -37.56 -25.41
N SER A 243 -12.55 -36.95 -26.58
CA SER A 243 -12.54 -37.65 -27.87
C SER A 243 -11.37 -38.66 -27.97
N THR A 244 -10.21 -38.33 -27.40
CA THR A 244 -9.05 -39.23 -27.33
C THR A 244 -9.37 -40.45 -26.45
N ILE A 245 -9.97 -40.24 -25.27
CA ILE A 245 -10.39 -41.31 -24.35
C ILE A 245 -11.46 -42.20 -25.00
N GLU A 246 -12.46 -41.61 -25.66
CA GLU A 246 -13.51 -42.35 -26.39
C GLU A 246 -12.90 -43.21 -27.52
N THR A 247 -11.96 -42.65 -28.29
CA THR A 247 -11.25 -43.35 -29.37
C THR A 247 -10.37 -44.48 -28.82
N GLN A 248 -9.59 -44.25 -27.76
CA GLN A 248 -8.77 -45.29 -27.13
C GLN A 248 -9.64 -46.39 -26.53
N THR A 249 -10.75 -46.04 -25.86
CA THR A 249 -11.70 -47.02 -25.31
C THR A 249 -12.32 -47.88 -26.40
N LYS A 250 -12.65 -47.29 -27.56
CA LYS A 250 -13.13 -48.01 -28.74
C LYS A 250 -12.05 -48.96 -29.27
N ASN A 251 -10.83 -48.48 -29.52
CA ASN A 251 -9.73 -49.28 -30.05
C ASN A 251 -9.36 -50.44 -29.11
N ILE A 252 -9.35 -50.22 -27.79
CA ILE A 252 -9.14 -51.27 -26.78
C ILE A 252 -10.26 -52.31 -26.86
N ARG A 253 -11.53 -51.89 -26.96
CA ARG A 253 -12.66 -52.81 -27.12
C ARG A 253 -12.52 -53.65 -28.39
N GLU A 254 -12.22 -53.04 -29.53
CA GLU A 254 -12.03 -53.73 -30.81
C GLU A 254 -10.85 -54.72 -30.75
N THR A 255 -9.75 -54.35 -30.09
CA THR A 255 -8.60 -55.24 -29.85
C THR A 255 -8.95 -56.42 -28.96
N ILE A 256 -9.69 -56.20 -27.86
CA ILE A 256 -10.16 -57.26 -26.96
C ILE A 256 -11.14 -58.19 -27.69
N MET A 257 -12.07 -57.65 -28.47
CA MET A 257 -13.01 -58.45 -29.27
C MET A 257 -12.28 -59.32 -30.28
N GLY A 258 -11.34 -58.76 -31.06
CA GLY A 258 -10.52 -59.54 -31.99
C GLY A 258 -9.68 -60.62 -31.30
N ALA A 259 -9.14 -60.35 -30.10
CA ALA A 259 -8.43 -61.35 -29.32
C ALA A 259 -9.36 -62.46 -28.79
N VAL A 260 -10.58 -62.13 -28.36
CA VAL A 260 -11.61 -63.10 -27.94
C VAL A 260 -12.05 -63.95 -29.13
N ASP A 261 -12.34 -63.35 -30.28
CA ASP A 261 -12.74 -64.05 -31.50
C ASP A 261 -11.63 -65.01 -31.96
N ASN A 262 -10.36 -64.59 -31.91
CA ASN A 262 -9.22 -65.48 -32.20
C ASN A 262 -9.14 -66.64 -31.20
N ILE A 263 -9.24 -66.39 -29.88
CA ILE A 263 -9.22 -67.47 -28.87
C ILE A 263 -10.38 -68.45 -29.08
N VAL A 264 -11.57 -67.95 -29.43
CA VAL A 264 -12.74 -68.80 -29.74
C VAL A 264 -12.49 -69.64 -30.99
N ASN A 265 -11.91 -69.06 -32.04
CA ASN A 265 -11.56 -69.77 -33.26
C ASN A 265 -10.47 -70.82 -33.03
N ASP A 266 -9.37 -70.48 -32.35
CA ASP A 266 -8.29 -71.40 -31.99
C ASP A 266 -8.81 -72.57 -31.11
N THR A 267 -9.72 -72.27 -30.18
CA THR A 267 -10.39 -73.29 -29.35
C THR A 267 -11.29 -74.20 -30.20
N LEU A 268 -12.03 -73.62 -31.16
CA LEU A 268 -12.89 -74.37 -32.08
C LEU A 268 -12.07 -75.26 -33.03
N GLU A 269 -10.97 -74.75 -33.59
CA GLU A 269 -10.03 -75.53 -34.41
C GLU A 269 -9.39 -76.66 -33.60
N THR A 270 -8.94 -76.39 -32.38
CA THR A 270 -8.39 -77.40 -31.47
C THR A 270 -9.43 -78.47 -31.13
N ALA A 271 -10.68 -78.08 -30.83
CA ALA A 271 -11.77 -79.01 -30.57
C ALA A 271 -12.10 -79.86 -31.80
N ASN A 272 -12.17 -79.25 -32.99
CA ASN A 272 -12.38 -79.96 -34.26
C ASN A 272 -11.23 -80.94 -34.56
N ALA A 273 -9.98 -80.55 -34.32
CA ALA A 273 -8.81 -81.42 -34.45
C ALA A 273 -8.88 -82.61 -33.48
N LEU A 274 -9.22 -82.38 -32.21
CA LEU A 274 -9.42 -83.46 -31.22
C LEU A 274 -10.56 -84.40 -31.62
N VAL A 275 -11.69 -83.89 -32.13
CA VAL A 275 -12.79 -84.71 -32.66
C VAL A 275 -12.34 -85.53 -33.86
N SER A 276 -11.55 -84.96 -34.77
CA SER A 276 -11.02 -85.65 -35.95
C SER A 276 -10.01 -86.74 -35.59
N ILE A 277 -9.09 -86.47 -34.66
CA ILE A 277 -8.17 -87.47 -34.09
C ILE A 277 -8.95 -88.58 -33.39
N SER A 278 -9.93 -88.24 -32.56
CA SER A 278 -10.75 -89.21 -31.83
C SER A 278 -11.52 -90.12 -32.78
N LYS A 279 -12.08 -89.58 -33.87
CA LYS A 279 -12.70 -90.38 -34.94
C LYS A 279 -11.67 -91.31 -35.61
N GLY A 280 -10.50 -90.80 -35.97
CA GLY A 280 -9.44 -91.61 -36.57
C GLY A 280 -8.96 -92.77 -35.67
N GLU A 281 -8.85 -92.55 -34.36
CA GLU A 281 -8.52 -93.63 -33.41
C GLU A 281 -9.69 -94.60 -33.19
N ILE A 282 -10.93 -94.14 -33.20
CA ILE A 282 -12.12 -95.01 -33.18
C ILE A 282 -12.17 -95.89 -34.44
N ASP A 283 -11.94 -95.31 -35.62
CA ASP A 283 -11.93 -96.04 -36.89
C ASP A 283 -10.78 -97.06 -36.96
N LYS A 284 -9.57 -96.71 -36.50
CA LYS A 284 -8.47 -97.68 -36.33
C LYS A 284 -8.83 -98.80 -35.36
N THR A 285 -9.42 -98.48 -34.21
CA THR A 285 -9.84 -99.46 -33.21
C THR A 285 -10.90 -100.40 -33.79
N LYS A 286 -11.85 -99.86 -34.56
CA LYS A 286 -12.86 -100.63 -35.28
C LYS A 286 -12.21 -101.59 -36.29
N SER A 287 -11.32 -101.10 -37.15
CA SER A 287 -10.64 -101.94 -38.14
C SER A 287 -9.75 -103.01 -37.50
N PHE A 288 -9.09 -102.70 -36.38
CA PHE A 288 -8.35 -103.70 -35.61
C PHE A 288 -9.27 -104.79 -35.04
N ILE A 289 -10.44 -104.43 -34.51
CA ILE A 289 -11.44 -105.40 -34.04
C ILE A 289 -11.99 -106.24 -35.22
N GLU A 290 -12.26 -105.61 -36.36
CA GLU A 290 -12.69 -106.31 -37.59
C GLU A 290 -11.64 -107.33 -38.05
N GLU A 291 -10.37 -106.94 -38.15
CA GLU A 291 -9.25 -107.83 -38.50
C GLU A 291 -9.06 -108.96 -37.48
N MET A 292 -9.25 -108.68 -36.19
CA MET A 292 -9.12 -109.68 -35.14
C MET A 292 -10.26 -110.71 -35.17
N ILE A 293 -11.48 -110.28 -35.47
CA ILE A 293 -12.64 -111.16 -35.69
C ILE A 293 -12.44 -112.00 -36.96
N GLU A 294 -11.95 -111.40 -38.06
CA GLU A 294 -11.68 -112.11 -39.31
C GLU A 294 -10.64 -113.22 -39.10
N LYS A 295 -9.53 -112.93 -38.39
CA LYS A 295 -8.52 -113.93 -38.00
C LYS A 295 -9.05 -115.03 -37.10
N GLU A 296 -9.92 -114.71 -36.14
CA GLU A 296 -10.53 -115.72 -35.25
C GLU A 296 -11.51 -116.63 -36.02
N ILE A 297 -12.22 -116.07 -37.01
CA ILE A 297 -13.07 -116.82 -37.94
C ILE A 297 -12.23 -117.72 -38.86
N GLU A 298 -11.15 -117.21 -39.47
CA GLU A 298 -10.22 -118.02 -40.27
C GLU A 298 -9.59 -119.16 -39.46
N SER A 299 -9.14 -118.88 -38.23
CA SER A 299 -8.64 -119.88 -37.28
C SER A 299 -9.68 -120.95 -36.98
N SER A 300 -10.92 -120.55 -36.68
CA SER A 300 -12.05 -121.45 -36.42
C SER A 300 -12.41 -122.31 -37.64
N PHE A 301 -12.37 -121.74 -38.85
CA PHE A 301 -12.54 -122.48 -40.10
C PHE A 301 -11.40 -123.46 -40.34
N GLY A 302 -10.14 -123.09 -40.06
CA GLY A 302 -8.99 -124.00 -40.14
C GLY A 302 -9.14 -125.22 -39.23
N ILE A 303 -9.61 -125.01 -37.99
CA ILE A 303 -9.91 -126.09 -37.04
C ILE A 303 -11.08 -126.96 -37.52
N MET A 304 -12.11 -126.36 -38.14
CA MET A 304 -13.21 -127.11 -38.77
C MET A 304 -12.76 -127.94 -39.97
N GLU A 305 -11.91 -127.39 -40.84
CA GLU A 305 -11.35 -128.07 -42.02
C GLU A 305 -10.46 -129.24 -41.59
N GLU A 306 -9.59 -129.04 -40.60
CA GLU A 306 -8.78 -130.11 -39.99
C GLU A 306 -9.66 -131.20 -39.36
N THR A 307 -10.75 -130.82 -38.68
CA THR A 307 -11.72 -131.78 -38.14
C THR A 307 -12.44 -132.55 -39.25
N HIS A 308 -12.81 -131.89 -40.36
CA HIS A 308 -13.44 -132.50 -41.52
C HIS A 308 -12.50 -133.52 -42.20
N LEU A 309 -11.24 -133.15 -42.44
CA LEU A 309 -10.22 -134.03 -43.02
C LEU A 309 -9.93 -135.25 -42.13
N ASN A 310 -9.89 -135.06 -40.81
CA ASN A 310 -9.74 -136.16 -39.86
C ASN A 310 -10.95 -137.11 -39.87
N LEU A 311 -12.18 -136.59 -40.00
CA LEU A 311 -13.40 -137.40 -40.15
C LEU A 311 -13.44 -138.14 -41.51
N GLU A 312 -13.02 -137.50 -42.60
CA GLU A 312 -12.97 -138.13 -43.92
C GLU A 312 -11.93 -139.27 -43.95
N LYS A 313 -10.78 -139.07 -43.30
CA LYS A 313 -9.77 -140.12 -43.09
C LYS A 313 -10.34 -141.28 -42.26
N LEU A 314 -11.01 -140.99 -41.15
CA LEU A 314 -11.65 -142.01 -40.31
C LEU A 314 -12.70 -142.81 -41.08
N ALA A 315 -13.48 -142.15 -41.95
CA ALA A 315 -14.48 -142.81 -42.79
C ALA A 315 -13.84 -143.73 -43.85
N LYS A 316 -12.72 -143.34 -44.46
CA LYS A 316 -11.95 -144.18 -45.40
C LYS A 316 -11.34 -145.39 -44.69
N GLU A 317 -10.79 -145.21 -43.48
CA GLU A 317 -10.30 -146.31 -42.64
C GLU A 317 -11.45 -147.25 -42.24
N LEU A 318 -12.62 -146.73 -41.88
CA LEU A 318 -13.80 -147.52 -41.53
C LEU A 318 -14.35 -148.34 -42.72
N MET A 319 -14.35 -147.78 -43.94
CA MET A 319 -14.71 -148.52 -45.15
C MET A 319 -13.70 -149.64 -45.45
N SER A 320 -12.39 -149.38 -45.29
CA SER A 320 -11.35 -150.38 -45.45
C SER A 320 -11.53 -151.54 -44.47
N VAL A 321 -11.78 -151.25 -43.20
CA VAL A 321 -12.07 -152.25 -42.17
C VAL A 321 -13.35 -153.03 -42.47
N SER A 322 -14.39 -152.39 -43.00
CA SER A 322 -15.67 -153.04 -43.33
C SER A 322 -15.58 -154.04 -44.48
N VAL A 323 -14.73 -153.77 -45.49
CA VAL A 323 -14.45 -154.73 -46.57
C VAL A 323 -13.64 -155.92 -46.04
N GLN A 324 -12.61 -155.65 -45.22
CA GLN A 324 -11.81 -156.68 -44.56
C GLN A 324 -12.68 -157.62 -43.69
N LEU A 325 -13.62 -157.04 -42.93
CA LEU A 325 -14.55 -157.79 -42.07
C LEU A 325 -15.43 -158.78 -42.86
N GLY A 326 -15.81 -158.44 -44.09
CA GLY A 326 -16.63 -159.30 -44.95
C GLY A 326 -15.92 -160.59 -45.38
N GLU A 327 -14.60 -160.51 -45.61
CA GLU A 327 -13.77 -161.67 -45.97
C GLU A 327 -13.38 -162.50 -44.74
N ASP A 328 -13.14 -161.83 -43.60
CA ASP A 328 -12.80 -162.50 -42.33
C ASP A 328 -14.00 -163.28 -41.74
N PHE A 329 -15.24 -162.79 -41.88
CA PHE A 329 -16.43 -163.48 -41.33
C PHE A 329 -16.69 -164.86 -41.95
N GLN A 330 -16.48 -165.04 -43.27
CA GLN A 330 -16.59 -166.36 -43.91
C GLN A 330 -15.47 -167.32 -43.48
N THR A 331 -14.35 -166.78 -43.00
CA THR A 331 -13.18 -167.56 -42.59
C THR A 331 -13.24 -167.94 -41.09
N LEU A 332 -13.92 -167.16 -40.25
CA LEU A 332 -14.07 -167.41 -38.81
C LEU A 332 -15.07 -168.52 -38.47
N GLU A 333 -16.20 -168.63 -39.20
CA GLU A 333 -17.27 -169.61 -38.90
C GLU A 333 -16.75 -171.06 -38.96
N ALA A 334 -15.70 -171.30 -39.76
CA ALA A 334 -15.12 -172.62 -39.97
C ALA A 334 -14.03 -173.03 -38.94
N LYS A 335 -13.61 -172.18 -37.97
CA LYS A 335 -12.34 -172.45 -37.26
C LYS A 335 -12.19 -172.25 -35.75
N THR A 336 -12.97 -171.44 -35.01
CA THR A 336 -12.85 -171.41 -33.53
C THR A 336 -14.06 -170.84 -32.79
N THR A 337 -14.93 -171.72 -32.30
CA THR A 337 -15.80 -171.49 -31.15
C THR A 337 -15.05 -171.86 -29.86
N THR A 338 -14.34 -170.92 -29.22
CA THR A 338 -13.97 -170.87 -27.77
C THR A 338 -12.83 -169.88 -27.48
N VAL A 339 -13.11 -168.77 -26.77
CA VAL A 339 -12.18 -168.13 -25.82
C VAL A 339 -13.00 -167.67 -24.61
N LYS A 340 -12.42 -167.75 -23.41
CA LYS A 340 -13.10 -167.68 -22.11
C LYS A 340 -12.72 -166.39 -21.38
N GLU A 341 -13.66 -165.78 -20.66
CA GLU A 341 -13.40 -164.59 -19.84
C GLU A 341 -12.40 -164.89 -18.69
N PRO A 342 -11.54 -163.93 -18.32
CA PRO A 342 -10.55 -164.12 -17.26
C PRO A 342 -11.19 -164.04 -15.86
N ASP A 343 -11.02 -165.10 -15.08
CA ASP A 343 -11.53 -165.21 -13.71
C ASP A 343 -10.55 -164.53 -12.73
N ILE A 344 -10.93 -163.39 -12.16
CA ILE A 344 -10.05 -162.54 -11.34
C ILE A 344 -10.15 -162.81 -9.82
N HIS A 345 -10.96 -163.78 -9.40
CA HIS A 345 -10.99 -164.37 -8.05
C HIS A 345 -10.81 -163.34 -6.89
N THR A 346 -11.71 -162.34 -6.82
CA THR A 346 -11.68 -161.31 -5.78
C THR A 346 -12.54 -161.68 -4.57
N THR A 347 -12.03 -161.42 -3.36
CA THR A 347 -12.75 -161.49 -2.09
C THR A 347 -12.70 -160.14 -1.40
N VAL A 348 -13.83 -159.65 -0.89
CA VAL A 348 -13.91 -158.39 -0.13
C VAL A 348 -13.68 -158.68 1.36
N ILE A 349 -12.83 -157.88 2.00
CA ILE A 349 -12.48 -157.95 3.42
C ILE A 349 -12.81 -156.60 4.05
N THR A 350 -13.47 -156.60 5.20
CA THR A 350 -13.90 -155.38 5.89
C THR A 350 -13.45 -155.41 7.35
N GLY A 351 -12.96 -154.27 7.85
CA GLY A 351 -12.42 -154.09 9.20
C GLY A 351 -10.89 -154.18 9.26
N VAL A 352 -10.28 -153.30 10.08
CA VAL A 352 -8.81 -153.21 10.22
C VAL A 352 -8.21 -154.54 10.67
N ASP A 353 -8.76 -155.17 11.70
CA ASP A 353 -8.24 -156.43 12.26
C ASP A 353 -8.27 -157.56 11.21
N ALA A 354 -9.35 -157.68 10.43
CA ALA A 354 -9.49 -158.69 9.39
C ALA A 354 -8.52 -158.44 8.22
N VAL A 355 -8.28 -157.18 7.84
CA VAL A 355 -7.28 -156.81 6.84
C VAL A 355 -5.86 -157.09 7.34
N GLU A 356 -5.53 -156.74 8.58
CA GLU A 356 -4.24 -157.07 9.16
C GLU A 356 -4.02 -158.58 9.32
N GLU A 357 -5.07 -159.37 9.60
CA GLU A 357 -5.00 -160.83 9.66
C GLU A 357 -4.72 -161.45 8.28
N HIS A 358 -5.39 -160.99 7.22
CA HIS A 358 -5.08 -161.45 5.87
C HIS A 358 -3.69 -160.99 5.41
N ILE A 359 -3.24 -159.78 5.78
CA ILE A 359 -1.86 -159.33 5.56
C ILE A 359 -0.86 -160.27 6.26
N LYS A 360 -1.14 -160.65 7.52
CA LYS A 360 -0.34 -161.59 8.30
C LYS A 360 -0.25 -162.95 7.58
N ASP A 361 -1.35 -163.47 7.06
CA ASP A 361 -1.37 -164.76 6.36
C ASP A 361 -0.66 -164.74 5.01
N ILE A 362 -0.90 -163.72 4.18
CA ILE A 362 -0.20 -163.54 2.89
C ILE A 362 1.32 -163.43 3.13
N LEU A 363 1.75 -162.71 4.17
CA LEU A 363 3.17 -162.58 4.51
C LEU A 363 3.83 -163.91 4.92
N LYS A 364 3.13 -164.81 5.64
CA LYS A 364 3.68 -166.13 6.04
C LYS A 364 4.08 -166.97 4.82
N ASP A 365 3.28 -166.89 3.76
CA ASP A 365 3.41 -167.76 2.58
C ASP A 365 4.29 -167.18 1.46
N ILE A 366 5.01 -166.08 1.71
CA ILE A 366 5.95 -165.47 0.75
C ILE A 366 7.20 -166.34 0.58
N LYS A 367 7.56 -166.60 -0.68
CA LYS A 367 8.70 -167.46 -1.02
C LYS A 367 9.91 -166.69 -1.52
N THR A 368 9.71 -165.57 -2.23
CA THR A 368 10.83 -164.81 -2.82
C THR A 368 10.78 -163.32 -2.54
N LYS A 369 9.64 -162.66 -2.76
CA LYS A 369 9.51 -161.21 -2.66
C LYS A 369 8.11 -160.80 -2.17
N GLY A 370 8.08 -159.81 -1.29
CA GLY A 370 6.86 -159.15 -0.86
C GLY A 370 6.99 -157.64 -0.79
N THR A 371 5.88 -156.95 -1.01
CA THR A 371 5.73 -155.53 -0.77
C THR A 371 4.64 -155.32 0.26
N LEU A 372 4.95 -154.72 1.41
CA LEU A 372 3.99 -154.37 2.47
C LEU A 372 3.84 -152.86 2.53
N PHE A 373 2.63 -152.35 2.41
CA PHE A 373 2.27 -150.96 2.65
C PHE A 373 1.31 -150.91 3.83
N VAL A 374 1.68 -150.27 4.92
CA VAL A 374 0.81 -150.12 6.11
C VAL A 374 0.97 -148.74 6.71
N PRO A 375 -0.08 -148.11 7.26
CA PRO A 375 -0.06 -146.69 7.58
C PRO A 375 0.86 -146.35 8.74
N THR A 376 1.07 -147.27 9.70
CA THR A 376 1.95 -147.05 10.86
C THR A 376 2.79 -148.30 11.16
N LYS A 377 3.94 -148.10 11.81
CA LYS A 377 4.82 -149.18 12.28
C LYS A 377 4.15 -150.22 13.21
N ARG A 378 3.00 -149.89 13.82
CA ARG A 378 2.25 -150.82 14.70
C ARG A 378 1.54 -151.91 13.90
N SER A 379 1.09 -151.59 12.69
CA SER A 379 0.41 -152.51 11.76
C SER A 379 1.38 -153.41 10.98
N VAL A 380 2.69 -153.27 11.21
CA VAL A 380 3.71 -154.17 10.65
C VAL A 380 3.75 -155.45 11.50
N PRO A 381 3.47 -156.65 10.95
CA PRO A 381 3.46 -157.89 11.72
C PRO A 381 4.89 -158.42 11.94
N VAL A 382 5.64 -157.74 12.81
CA VAL A 382 7.07 -157.96 13.07
C VAL A 382 7.41 -159.44 13.34
N GLU A 383 6.59 -160.13 14.14
CA GLU A 383 6.83 -161.54 14.50
C GLU A 383 6.76 -162.49 13.29
N ILE A 384 5.90 -162.19 12.31
CA ILE A 384 5.83 -162.97 11.07
C ILE A 384 7.05 -162.68 10.21
N LEU A 385 7.42 -161.40 10.06
CA LEU A 385 8.61 -160.99 9.32
C LEU A 385 9.86 -161.68 9.88
N LYS A 386 10.03 -161.69 11.21
CA LYS A 386 11.14 -162.39 11.89
C LYS A 386 11.20 -163.89 11.59
N SER A 387 10.06 -164.53 11.32
CA SER A 387 9.98 -165.96 10.95
C SER A 387 10.29 -166.25 9.47
N LEU A 388 10.39 -165.24 8.61
CA LEU A 388 10.66 -165.41 7.19
C LEU A 388 12.13 -165.81 6.92
N LYS A 389 12.32 -166.68 5.93
CA LYS A 389 13.63 -167.21 5.53
C LYS A 389 14.50 -166.11 4.90
N SER A 390 15.82 -166.22 5.06
CA SER A 390 16.79 -165.24 4.55
C SER A 390 16.83 -165.08 3.03
N SER A 391 16.22 -165.98 2.26
CA SER A 391 16.04 -165.84 0.82
C SER A 391 14.93 -164.86 0.43
N VAL A 392 14.05 -164.47 1.36
CA VAL A 392 12.91 -163.59 1.09
C VAL A 392 13.33 -162.12 1.17
N GLN A 393 12.88 -161.31 0.21
CA GLN A 393 13.05 -159.85 0.20
C GLN A 393 11.71 -159.17 0.49
N ILE A 394 11.61 -158.41 1.58
CA ILE A 394 10.41 -157.64 1.92
C ILE A 394 10.70 -156.15 1.82
N THR A 395 9.89 -155.42 1.07
CA THR A 395 9.90 -153.94 1.10
C THR A 395 8.71 -153.44 1.90
N ILE A 396 8.97 -152.78 3.02
CA ILE A 396 7.95 -152.16 3.87
C ILE A 396 7.90 -150.67 3.56
N VAL A 397 6.70 -150.17 3.25
CA VAL A 397 6.40 -148.74 3.12
C VAL A 397 5.44 -148.37 4.25
N THR A 398 5.88 -147.52 5.17
CA THR A 398 5.07 -147.13 6.33
C THR A 398 5.54 -145.79 6.90
N LYS A 399 4.64 -145.04 7.55
CA LYS A 399 5.03 -143.77 8.18
C LYS A 399 5.85 -144.06 9.45
N ILE A 400 7.12 -143.66 9.41
CA ILE A 400 8.04 -143.67 10.55
C ILE A 400 8.90 -142.40 10.59
N ASP A 401 9.36 -142.08 11.79
CA ASP A 401 10.30 -141.01 12.11
C ASP A 401 11.74 -141.57 12.23
N ASP A 402 12.65 -141.10 11.39
CA ASP A 402 14.04 -141.61 11.27
C ASP A 402 14.84 -141.55 12.58
N GLU A 403 14.50 -140.64 13.51
CA GLU A 403 15.20 -140.52 14.80
C GLU A 403 14.47 -141.30 15.91
N MET A 404 13.15 -141.13 16.05
CA MET A 404 12.37 -141.77 17.12
C MET A 404 12.17 -143.28 16.91
N ASP A 405 12.10 -143.73 15.66
CA ASP A 405 11.79 -145.13 15.32
C ASP A 405 13.05 -145.96 15.00
N LYS A 406 14.23 -145.35 15.12
CA LYS A 406 15.53 -145.94 14.79
C LYS A 406 15.79 -147.29 15.46
N ASP A 407 15.42 -147.45 16.72
CA ASP A 407 15.59 -148.72 17.44
C ASP A 407 14.66 -149.82 16.92
N TRP A 408 13.44 -149.47 16.49
CA TRP A 408 12.51 -150.40 15.87
C TRP A 408 12.96 -150.81 14.46
N VAL A 409 13.45 -149.87 13.65
CA VAL A 409 14.08 -150.16 12.35
C VAL A 409 15.28 -151.10 12.52
N ASN A 410 16.15 -150.81 13.50
CA ASN A 410 17.30 -151.64 13.81
C ASN A 410 16.93 -153.04 14.33
N ASP A 411 15.93 -153.17 15.20
CA ASP A 411 15.40 -154.47 15.66
C ASP A 411 14.91 -155.28 14.47
N LEU A 412 14.10 -154.67 13.61
CA LEU A 412 13.47 -155.36 12.50
C LEU A 412 14.49 -155.76 11.41
N GLN A 413 15.53 -154.96 11.18
CA GLN A 413 16.63 -155.31 10.26
C GLN A 413 17.65 -156.32 10.82
N LYS A 414 17.89 -156.35 12.14
CA LYS A 414 18.90 -157.23 12.77
C LYS A 414 18.35 -158.57 13.23
N ASN A 415 17.11 -158.59 13.73
CA ASN A 415 16.48 -159.77 14.34
C ASN A 415 15.55 -160.51 13.38
N THR A 416 15.40 -160.02 12.14
CA THR A 416 14.74 -160.74 11.03
C THR A 416 15.78 -161.42 10.15
N GLN A 417 15.56 -162.67 9.74
CA GLN A 417 16.46 -163.35 8.80
C GLN A 417 16.26 -162.89 7.36
N ALA A 418 15.01 -162.59 6.96
CA ALA A 418 14.67 -162.04 5.65
C ALA A 418 15.29 -160.66 5.40
N ASN A 419 15.56 -160.34 4.14
CA ASN A 419 16.14 -159.06 3.74
C ASN A 419 15.05 -157.98 3.69
N VAL A 420 14.91 -157.22 4.78
CA VAL A 420 13.88 -156.18 4.91
C VAL A 420 14.42 -154.79 4.57
N MET A 421 13.80 -154.16 3.56
CA MET A 421 14.00 -152.76 3.20
C MET A 421 12.83 -151.92 3.73
N ILE A 422 13.11 -150.81 4.42
CA ILE A 422 12.07 -149.91 4.94
C ILE A 422 12.10 -148.55 4.22
N ARG A 423 10.92 -148.01 3.93
CA ARG A 423 10.71 -146.72 3.27
C ARG A 423 9.63 -145.93 4.01
N THR A 424 9.85 -144.63 4.20
CA THR A 424 8.86 -143.71 4.79
C THR A 424 8.20 -142.84 3.73
N ILE A 425 6.96 -142.45 3.99
CA ILE A 425 6.13 -141.61 3.12
C ILE A 425 6.55 -140.14 3.34
N ARG A 426 6.71 -139.34 2.27
CA ARG A 426 7.14 -137.93 2.39
C ARG A 426 5.97 -137.05 2.81
N GLU A 427 6.14 -136.26 3.87
CA GLU A 427 5.12 -135.32 4.39
C GLU A 427 4.94 -134.03 3.55
N GLY A 428 5.04 -134.14 2.22
CA GLY A 428 5.20 -133.01 1.30
C GLY A 428 4.15 -132.93 0.18
N GLY A 429 2.89 -133.23 0.45
CA GLY A 429 1.79 -132.99 -0.49
C GLY A 429 0.62 -133.98 -0.40
N THR A 430 -0.60 -133.42 -0.30
CA THR A 430 -1.93 -134.08 -0.32
C THR A 430 -2.25 -135.08 0.80
N ASP A 431 -3.53 -135.12 1.17
CA ASP A 431 -4.10 -136.15 2.04
C ASP A 431 -4.00 -137.51 1.33
N ILE A 432 -2.97 -138.28 1.68
CA ILE A 432 -2.80 -139.65 1.21
C ILE A 432 -3.75 -140.53 2.04
N PRO A 433 -4.70 -141.25 1.41
CA PRO A 433 -5.63 -142.09 2.15
C PRO A 433 -4.89 -143.20 2.90
N VAL A 434 -5.45 -143.62 4.03
CA VAL A 434 -4.86 -144.64 4.89
C VAL A 434 -5.00 -146.01 4.19
N ILE A 435 -3.94 -146.42 3.50
CA ILE A 435 -3.89 -147.66 2.72
C ILE A 435 -3.21 -148.77 3.54
N TYR A 436 -3.80 -149.96 3.49
CA TYR A 436 -3.21 -151.23 3.91
C TYR A 436 -3.10 -152.12 2.68
N ALA A 437 -1.91 -152.50 2.25
CA ALA A 437 -1.73 -153.37 1.11
C ALA A 437 -0.58 -154.36 1.32
N VAL A 438 -0.72 -155.55 0.75
CA VAL A 438 0.39 -156.50 0.61
C VAL A 438 0.35 -157.15 -0.76
N GLU A 439 1.52 -157.26 -1.39
CA GLU A 439 1.75 -158.10 -2.58
C GLU A 439 2.71 -159.24 -2.21
N ARG A 440 2.38 -160.45 -2.68
CA ARG A 440 3.21 -161.65 -2.60
C ARG A 440 3.55 -162.18 -3.99
N ASP A 441 4.86 -162.23 -4.28
CA ASP A 441 5.45 -162.93 -5.43
C ASP A 441 4.75 -162.60 -6.79
N SER A 442 4.15 -161.41 -6.91
CA SER A 442 3.27 -160.94 -7.99
C SER A 442 2.12 -161.90 -8.39
N SER A 443 1.71 -162.77 -7.46
CA SER A 443 0.68 -163.79 -7.62
C SER A 443 -0.58 -163.51 -6.82
N GLU A 444 -0.45 -162.76 -5.73
CA GLU A 444 -1.54 -162.42 -4.82
C GLU A 444 -1.36 -160.99 -4.31
N VAL A 445 -2.46 -160.26 -4.23
CA VAL A 445 -2.49 -158.88 -3.73
C VAL A 445 -3.71 -158.66 -2.84
N LEU A 446 -3.49 -157.97 -1.73
CA LEU A 446 -4.52 -157.32 -0.94
C LEU A 446 -4.30 -155.82 -1.04
N VAL A 447 -5.35 -155.06 -1.35
CA VAL A 447 -5.37 -153.59 -1.18
C VAL A 447 -6.64 -153.20 -0.45
N ALA A 448 -6.48 -152.49 0.66
CA ALA A 448 -7.56 -151.94 1.48
C ALA A 448 -7.32 -150.46 1.77
N ILE A 449 -8.41 -149.72 1.91
CA ILE A 449 -8.41 -148.28 2.12
C ILE A 449 -9.38 -147.96 3.27
N GLU A 450 -8.97 -147.08 4.18
CA GLU A 450 -9.87 -146.49 5.18
C GLU A 450 -10.81 -145.48 4.52
N ASP A 451 -12.12 -145.64 4.72
CA ASP A 451 -13.09 -144.61 4.40
C ASP A 451 -12.91 -143.43 5.36
N GLU A 452 -12.66 -142.24 4.80
CA GLU A 452 -12.37 -141.03 5.58
C GLU A 452 -13.51 -140.63 6.54
N THR A 453 -14.75 -141.00 6.19
CA THR A 453 -15.99 -140.63 6.90
C THR A 453 -16.37 -141.65 7.97
N THR A 454 -16.34 -142.95 7.63
CA THR A 454 -16.78 -144.01 8.56
C THR A 454 -15.67 -144.56 9.44
N LYS A 455 -14.40 -144.38 9.03
CA LYS A 455 -13.21 -145.02 9.64
C LYS A 455 -13.22 -146.54 9.56
N GLU A 456 -14.04 -147.10 8.67
CA GLU A 456 -14.02 -148.51 8.32
C GLU A 456 -13.00 -148.74 7.18
N VAL A 457 -12.20 -149.79 7.29
CA VAL A 457 -11.28 -150.20 6.24
C VAL A 457 -11.95 -151.28 5.39
N VAL A 458 -12.05 -151.05 4.08
CA VAL A 458 -12.56 -152.02 3.11
C VAL A 458 -11.46 -152.34 2.12
N GLY A 459 -11.26 -153.62 1.84
CA GLY A 459 -10.23 -154.10 0.93
C GLY A 459 -10.65 -155.25 0.04
N ILE A 460 -9.87 -155.43 -1.02
CA ILE A 460 -10.01 -156.51 -1.98
C ILE A 460 -8.73 -157.35 -1.93
N LEU A 461 -8.90 -158.64 -1.62
CA LEU A 461 -7.91 -159.68 -1.83
C LEU A 461 -8.17 -160.35 -3.17
N SER A 462 -7.12 -160.59 -3.96
CA SER A 462 -7.17 -161.44 -5.16
C SER A 462 -5.90 -162.27 -5.28
N ASN A 463 -6.07 -163.54 -5.63
CA ASN A 463 -5.01 -164.47 -5.99
C ASN A 463 -4.87 -164.63 -7.52
N SER A 464 -5.49 -163.74 -8.31
CA SER A 464 -5.27 -163.65 -9.75
C SER A 464 -3.93 -162.96 -10.00
N THR A 465 -3.03 -163.68 -10.67
CA THR A 465 -1.68 -163.20 -10.98
C THR A 465 -1.70 -161.98 -11.90
N GLU A 466 -2.66 -161.91 -12.81
CA GLU A 466 -2.88 -160.80 -13.75
C GLU A 466 -3.37 -159.55 -13.00
N PHE A 467 -4.33 -159.73 -12.08
CA PHE A 467 -4.84 -158.65 -11.24
C PHE A 467 -3.77 -158.13 -10.25
N ALA A 468 -3.01 -159.04 -9.64
CA ALA A 468 -1.88 -158.72 -8.77
C ALA A 468 -0.80 -157.90 -9.49
N LYS A 469 -0.45 -158.25 -10.74
CA LYS A 469 0.49 -157.47 -11.57
C LYS A 469 -0.02 -156.05 -11.84
N VAL A 470 -1.29 -155.89 -12.23
CA VAL A 470 -1.86 -154.57 -12.55
C VAL A 470 -1.94 -153.67 -11.33
N LEU A 471 -2.42 -154.16 -10.19
CA LEU A 471 -2.50 -153.37 -8.95
C LEU A 471 -1.12 -153.01 -8.39
N SER A 472 -0.17 -153.94 -8.44
CA SER A 472 1.21 -153.67 -8.00
C SER A 472 1.91 -152.63 -8.88
N PHE A 473 1.67 -152.68 -10.19
CA PHE A 473 2.18 -151.66 -11.11
C PHE A 473 1.49 -150.30 -10.92
N THR A 474 0.20 -150.26 -10.59
CA THR A 474 -0.56 -148.99 -10.56
C THR A 474 -0.53 -148.29 -9.20
N ILE A 475 -0.68 -149.03 -8.10
CA ILE A 475 -0.74 -148.46 -6.74
C ILE A 475 0.65 -148.46 -6.10
N LEU A 476 1.34 -149.61 -6.06
CA LEU A 476 2.59 -149.73 -5.32
C LEU A 476 3.78 -149.04 -6.03
N SER A 477 3.83 -149.01 -7.36
CA SER A 477 4.98 -148.43 -8.09
C SER A 477 5.17 -146.93 -7.84
N ASN A 478 4.09 -146.14 -7.71
CA ASN A 478 4.15 -144.71 -7.43
C ASN A 478 4.80 -144.40 -6.06
N TYR A 479 4.53 -145.23 -5.06
CA TYR A 479 5.17 -145.14 -3.74
C TYR A 479 6.57 -145.79 -3.69
N LEU A 480 6.92 -146.65 -4.66
CA LEU A 480 8.24 -147.30 -4.71
C LEU A 480 9.27 -146.56 -5.59
N THR A 481 8.88 -145.67 -6.50
CA THR A 481 9.79 -145.16 -7.55
C THR A 481 10.20 -143.68 -7.48
N GLY A 482 9.65 -142.85 -6.58
CA GLY A 482 10.43 -141.70 -6.05
C GLY A 482 9.76 -140.32 -5.89
N ALA A 483 8.46 -140.17 -6.14
CA ALA A 483 7.74 -138.91 -5.84
C ALA A 483 7.29 -138.86 -4.35
N ALA A 484 6.55 -139.87 -3.90
CA ALA A 484 5.82 -139.85 -2.62
C ALA A 484 6.53 -140.52 -1.42
N SER A 485 7.71 -141.15 -1.59
CA SER A 485 8.43 -141.83 -0.50
C SER A 485 9.94 -141.60 -0.52
N ARG A 486 10.63 -141.96 0.57
CA ARG A 486 12.09 -142.00 0.68
C ARG A 486 12.51 -143.30 1.37
N GLN A 487 13.57 -143.93 0.87
CA GLN A 487 14.18 -145.08 1.54
C GLN A 487 14.98 -144.61 2.76
N ILE A 488 14.77 -145.31 3.87
CA ILE A 488 15.56 -145.18 5.10
C ILE A 488 16.69 -146.21 5.01
N ARG A 489 17.88 -145.83 5.48
CA ARG A 489 19.09 -146.65 5.43
C ARG A 489 19.47 -147.14 6.81
#